data_AF-A0A8H7QTC5-F1
#
_entry.id   AF-A0A8H7QTC5-F1
#
_cell.length_a   1.000
_cell.length_b   1.000
_cell.length_c   1.000
_cell.angle_alpha   90.00
_cell.angle_beta   90.00
_cell.angle_gamma   90.00
#
_symmetry.space_group_name_H-M   'P 1'
#
loop_
_entity.id
_entity.type
_entity.pdbx_description
1 polymer ?
#
loop_
_entity_poly.entity_id
_entity_poly.type
_entity_poly.pdbx_seq_one_letter_code
_entity_poly.pdbx_strand_id
1 'polypeptide(L)'
;MMMIHKSDDDRIILSKLTAPAEPNLPSVYILNLYAPAEETIYNKTTFYNKLIDFVKSLEFYSNILDRLILAGKFDFQYDLHLPGNLSQKQPTEFVFFTNNCLHDCNSNYSNPFFEMLPIFRRGQVIKTLDYIMMGHHLKDL
;
A
#
# COMPACT_ATOMS: atom_id res chain seq x y z
N MET A 1 10.65 -13.13 12.11
CA MET A 1 10.42 -11.81 11.49
C MET A 1 11.64 -10.94 11.75
N MET A 2 12.15 -10.26 10.73
CA MET A 2 13.33 -9.39 10.81
C MET A 2 12.97 -8.02 10.25
N MET A 3 13.20 -6.95 11.00
CA MET A 3 13.04 -5.59 10.49
C MET A 3 14.21 -5.27 9.54
N ILE A 4 13.90 -4.87 8.31
CA ILE A 4 14.89 -4.44 7.31
C ILE A 4 15.10 -2.94 7.40
N HIS A 5 14.01 -2.18 7.57
CA HIS A 5 14.05 -0.73 7.56
C HIS A 5 12.97 -0.14 8.46
N LYS A 6 13.28 1.02 9.04
CA LYS A 6 12.37 1.93 9.72
C LYS A 6 12.77 3.35 9.32
N SER A 7 11.84 4.15 8.83
CA SER A 7 12.10 5.56 8.54
C SER A 7 12.26 6.36 9.84
N ASP A 8 12.99 7.47 9.80
CA ASP A 8 13.26 8.32 10.96
C ASP A 8 11.99 8.89 11.62
N ASP A 9 10.91 9.02 10.86
CA ASP A 9 9.61 9.51 11.31
C ASP A 9 8.64 8.37 11.69
N ASP A 10 9.12 7.13 11.71
CA ASP A 10 8.38 5.91 12.04
C ASP A 10 7.17 5.61 11.14
N ARG A 11 7.07 6.29 9.99
CA ARG A 11 5.94 6.14 9.06
C ARG A 11 6.10 4.98 8.08
N ILE A 12 7.30 4.47 7.89
CA ILE A 12 7.60 3.39 6.94
C ILE A 12 8.39 2.33 7.69
N ILE A 13 7.85 1.10 7.72
CA ILE A 13 8.52 -0.04 8.33
C ILE A 13 8.50 -1.19 7.32
N LEU A 14 9.68 -1.63 6.89
CA LEU A 14 9.85 -2.82 6.06
C LEU A 14 10.35 -3.98 6.91
N SER A 15 9.65 -5.10 6.86
CA SER A 15 10.02 -6.33 7.56
C SER A 15 10.05 -7.52 6.61
N LYS A 16 10.97 -8.45 6.85
CA LYS A 16 11.06 -9.75 6.19
C LYS A 16 10.49 -10.84 7.09
N LEU A 17 9.60 -11.64 6.53
CA LEU A 17 9.08 -12.85 7.14
C LEU A 17 9.63 -14.05 6.41
N THR A 18 10.13 -14.99 7.20
CA THR A 18 10.64 -16.29 6.77
C THR A 18 10.00 -17.35 7.63
N ALA A 19 9.78 -18.53 7.08
CA ALA A 19 9.32 -19.70 7.84
C ALA A 19 10.54 -20.59 8.13
N PRO A 20 11.10 -20.60 9.36
CA PRO A 20 12.31 -21.38 9.65
C PRO A 20 12.10 -22.89 9.47
N ALA A 21 10.87 -23.37 9.69
CA ALA A 21 10.48 -24.76 9.50
C ALA A 21 10.36 -25.15 8.01
N GLU A 22 10.26 -24.17 7.11
CA GLU A 22 10.13 -24.39 5.66
C GLU A 22 11.16 -23.53 4.91
N PRO A 23 12.44 -23.97 4.86
CA PRO A 23 13.52 -23.16 4.28
C PRO A 23 13.38 -22.89 2.78
N ASN A 24 12.56 -23.69 2.08
CA ASN A 24 12.24 -23.51 0.68
C ASN A 24 11.07 -22.53 0.46
N LEU A 25 10.31 -22.20 1.51
CA LEU A 25 9.23 -21.24 1.39
C LEU A 25 9.85 -19.84 1.17
N PRO A 26 9.51 -19.17 0.08
CA PRO A 26 10.07 -17.86 -0.19
C PRO A 26 9.71 -16.85 0.89
N SER A 27 10.61 -15.91 1.15
CA SER A 27 10.36 -14.85 2.12
C SER A 27 9.24 -13.92 1.63
N VAL A 28 8.40 -13.48 2.56
CA VAL A 28 7.40 -12.43 2.33
C VAL A 28 7.90 -11.13 2.94
N TYR A 29 7.67 -10.02 2.27
CA TYR A 29 8.06 -8.70 2.75
C TYR A 29 6.80 -7.92 3.15
N ILE A 30 6.78 -7.33 4.33
CA ILE A 30 5.70 -6.45 4.78
C ILE A 30 6.23 -5.03 4.87
N LEU A 31 5.67 -4.14 4.06
CA LEU A 31 5.88 -2.70 4.13
C LEU A 31 4.65 -2.08 4.78
N ASN A 32 4.75 -1.78 6.07
CA ASN A 32 3.72 -1.07 6.80
C ASN A 32 3.94 0.44 6.64
N LEU A 33 2.87 1.18 6.33
CA LEU A 33 2.93 2.61 6.09
C LEU A 33 1.89 3.38 6.92
N TYR A 34 2.28 4.57 7.39
CA TYR A 34 1.41 5.53 8.05
C TYR A 34 1.61 6.91 7.43
N ALA A 35 0.88 7.17 6.34
CA ALA A 35 0.99 8.41 5.58
C ALA A 35 0.59 9.63 6.45
N PRO A 36 1.26 10.77 6.27
CA PRO A 36 0.90 12.00 6.96
C PRO A 36 -0.47 12.50 6.49
N ALA A 37 -1.22 13.09 7.43
CA ALA A 37 -2.52 13.71 7.17
C ALA A 37 -2.36 15.07 6.47
N GLU A 38 -1.76 15.07 5.28
CA GLU A 38 -1.43 16.27 4.54
C GLU A 38 -2.67 16.87 3.87
N GLU A 39 -2.81 18.18 3.94
CA GLU A 39 -3.91 18.88 3.27
C GLU A 39 -3.65 19.11 1.78
N THR A 40 -2.38 19.23 1.39
CA THR A 40 -2.00 19.54 0.01
C THR A 40 -1.63 18.28 -0.78
N ILE A 41 -2.03 18.25 -2.05
CA ILE A 41 -1.63 17.17 -2.97
C ILE A 41 -0.11 17.13 -3.16
N TYR A 42 0.57 18.28 -3.15
CA TYR A 42 2.01 18.38 -3.32
C TYR A 42 2.79 17.62 -2.23
N ASN A 43 2.41 17.79 -0.95
CA ASN A 43 3.07 17.10 0.15
C ASN A 43 2.80 15.59 0.11
N LYS A 44 1.57 15.17 -0.24
CA LYS A 44 1.25 13.75 -0.45
C LYS A 44 2.11 13.14 -1.54
N THR A 45 2.15 13.76 -2.73
CA THR A 45 2.97 13.28 -3.84
C THR A 45 4.44 13.18 -3.44
N THR A 46 4.97 14.15 -2.69
CA THR A 46 6.36 14.11 -2.22
C THR A 46 6.63 12.93 -1.28
N PHE A 47 5.73 12.65 -0.32
CA PHE A 47 5.84 11.49 0.56
C PHE A 47 5.84 10.18 -0.24
N TYR A 48 4.90 10.05 -1.16
CA TYR A 48 4.75 8.82 -1.94
C TYR A 48 5.85 8.60 -2.98
N ASN A 49 6.40 9.67 -3.57
CA ASN A 49 7.54 9.55 -4.47
C ASN A 49 8.78 9.06 -3.72
N LYS A 50 9.04 9.58 -2.50
CA LYS A 50 10.10 9.08 -1.63
C LYS A 50 9.90 7.60 -1.27
N LEU A 51 8.65 7.17 -1.04
CA LEU A 51 8.34 5.76 -0.80
C LEU A 51 8.69 4.89 -2.03
N ILE A 52 8.34 5.33 -3.24
CA ILE A 52 8.68 4.63 -4.48
C ILE A 52 10.20 4.56 -4.65
N ASP A 53 10.91 5.67 -4.45
CA ASP A 53 12.36 5.74 -4.55
C ASP A 53 13.04 4.80 -3.55
N PHE A 54 12.54 4.78 -2.30
CA PHE A 54 12.98 3.83 -1.29
C PHE A 54 12.81 2.38 -1.76
N VAL A 55 11.61 1.99 -2.20
CA VAL A 55 11.34 0.61 -2.66
C VAL A 55 12.24 0.25 -3.85
N LYS A 56 12.44 1.15 -4.81
CA LYS A 56 13.32 0.93 -5.97
C LYS A 56 14.80 0.87 -5.61
N SER A 57 15.21 1.48 -4.48
CA SER A 57 16.59 1.46 -4.00
C SER A 57 16.98 0.15 -3.30
N LEU A 58 16.00 -0.70 -2.95
CA LEU A 58 16.26 -1.97 -2.27
C LEU A 58 17.04 -2.93 -3.18
N GLU A 59 18.05 -3.59 -2.59
CA GLU A 59 18.71 -4.71 -3.24
C GLU A 59 17.67 -5.82 -3.53
N PHE A 60 17.65 -6.34 -4.75
CA PHE A 60 16.63 -7.29 -5.23
C PHE A 60 15.20 -6.73 -5.26
N TYR A 61 15.04 -5.43 -5.57
CA TYR A 61 13.73 -4.73 -5.67
C TYR A 61 12.64 -5.56 -6.36
N SER A 62 12.90 -6.16 -7.53
CA SER A 62 11.90 -6.94 -8.27
C SER A 62 11.41 -8.15 -7.46
N ASN A 63 12.32 -8.87 -6.82
CA ASN A 63 11.96 -10.02 -5.99
C ASN A 63 11.19 -9.62 -4.73
N ILE A 64 11.56 -8.49 -4.12
CA ILE A 64 10.85 -7.95 -2.97
C ILE A 64 9.44 -7.55 -3.39
N LEU A 65 9.31 -6.83 -4.50
CA LEU A 65 8.04 -6.30 -4.99
C LEU A 65 7.04 -7.41 -5.33
N ASP A 66 7.49 -8.47 -5.99
CA ASP A 66 6.66 -9.63 -6.30
C ASP A 66 6.09 -10.31 -5.04
N ARG A 67 6.78 -10.18 -3.90
CA ARG A 67 6.46 -10.82 -2.61
C ARG A 67 6.14 -9.80 -1.51
N LEU A 68 5.74 -8.60 -1.92
CA LEU A 68 5.45 -7.49 -1.03
C LEU A 68 3.99 -7.52 -0.58
N ILE A 69 3.76 -7.31 0.70
CA ILE A 69 2.50 -6.87 1.26
C ILE A 69 2.71 -5.42 1.68
N LEU A 70 2.12 -4.49 0.94
CA LEU A 70 2.08 -3.08 1.27
C LEU A 70 0.78 -2.81 2.03
N ALA A 71 0.87 -2.40 3.29
CA ALA A 71 -0.32 -2.23 4.12
C ALA A 71 -0.25 -0.97 4.98
N GLY A 72 -1.40 -0.45 5.38
CA GLY A 72 -1.51 0.60 6.39
C GLY A 72 -2.35 1.79 5.93
N LYS A 73 -2.16 2.93 6.60
CA LYS A 73 -2.97 4.14 6.39
C LYS A 73 -2.37 5.00 5.28
N PHE A 74 -3.01 5.02 4.12
CA PHE A 74 -2.59 5.80 2.96
C PHE A 74 -3.05 7.26 3.07
N ASP A 75 -4.07 7.54 3.87
CA ASP A 75 -4.61 8.89 4.05
C ASP A 75 -5.10 9.55 2.73
N PHE A 76 -5.37 8.76 1.70
CA PHE A 76 -6.13 9.18 0.53
C PHE A 76 -7.01 8.02 0.06
N GLN A 77 -8.06 8.33 -0.70
CA GLN A 77 -8.95 7.31 -1.23
C GLN A 77 -8.38 6.82 -2.57
N TYR A 78 -7.93 5.56 -2.61
CA TYR A 78 -7.30 4.92 -3.76
C TYR A 78 -8.31 4.56 -4.86
N ASP A 79 -9.46 4.01 -4.49
CA ASP A 79 -10.51 3.63 -5.43
C ASP A 79 -11.34 4.84 -5.87
N LEU A 80 -11.30 5.16 -7.16
CA LEU A 80 -12.02 6.29 -7.78
C LEU A 80 -13.53 6.04 -7.92
N HIS A 81 -14.00 4.78 -7.83
CA HIS A 81 -15.43 4.48 -7.88
C HIS A 81 -16.18 4.90 -6.61
N LEU A 82 -15.43 5.13 -5.53
CA LEU A 82 -15.99 5.52 -4.24
C LEU A 82 -16.48 6.99 -4.27
N PRO A 83 -17.66 7.29 -3.68
CA PRO A 83 -18.24 8.63 -3.68
C PRO A 83 -17.29 9.70 -3.14
N GLY A 84 -17.31 10.88 -3.76
CA GLY A 84 -16.52 12.04 -3.31
C GLY A 84 -15.02 11.94 -3.57
N ASN A 85 -14.56 10.92 -4.31
CA ASN A 85 -13.18 10.84 -4.77
C ASN A 85 -12.96 11.64 -6.05
N LEU A 86 -11.79 12.27 -6.16
CA LEU A 86 -11.35 12.96 -7.38
C LEU A 86 -9.90 12.56 -7.65
N SER A 87 -9.59 12.20 -8.89
CA SER A 87 -8.23 11.80 -9.31
C SER A 87 -7.17 12.85 -8.97
N GLN A 88 -7.53 14.14 -9.00
CA GLN A 88 -6.67 15.27 -8.63
C GLN A 88 -6.19 15.24 -7.16
N LYS A 89 -6.80 14.41 -6.31
CA LYS A 89 -6.43 14.25 -4.90
C LYS A 89 -5.51 13.04 -4.65
N GLN A 90 -5.12 12.32 -5.69
CA GLN A 90 -4.29 11.13 -5.60
C GLN A 90 -2.84 11.41 -6.03
N PRO A 91 -1.84 10.80 -5.37
CA PRO A 91 -0.46 10.82 -5.83
C PRO A 91 -0.33 9.97 -7.10
N THR A 92 -0.45 10.59 -8.27
CA THR A 92 -0.57 9.90 -9.58
C THR A 92 0.52 8.88 -9.85
N GLU A 93 1.78 9.22 -9.59
CA GLU A 93 2.93 8.32 -9.84
C GLU A 93 2.88 7.08 -8.95
N PHE A 94 2.42 7.23 -7.71
CA PHE A 94 2.24 6.12 -6.79
C PHE A 94 1.09 5.22 -7.21
N VAL A 95 -0.08 5.79 -7.54
CA VAL A 95 -1.21 5.00 -8.06
C VAL A 95 -0.81 4.26 -9.34
N PHE A 96 -0.06 4.91 -10.23
CA PHE A 96 0.47 4.26 -11.42
C PHE A 96 1.42 3.12 -11.06
N PHE A 97 2.38 3.34 -10.16
CA PHE A 97 3.33 2.32 -9.71
C PHE A 97 2.59 1.11 -9.09
N THR A 98 1.68 1.33 -8.15
CA THR A 98 0.97 0.26 -7.48
C THR A 98 0.04 -0.49 -8.43
N ASN A 99 -0.67 0.17 -9.35
CA ASN A 99 -1.52 -0.51 -10.34
C ASN A 99 -0.73 -1.42 -11.31
N ASN A 100 0.55 -1.14 -11.55
CA ASN A 100 1.38 -1.95 -12.45
C ASN A 100 2.07 -3.12 -11.74
N CYS A 101 2.21 -3.07 -10.42
CA CYS A 101 3.07 -3.99 -9.67
C CYS A 101 2.38 -4.73 -8.53
N LEU A 102 1.27 -4.20 -8.02
CA LEU A 102 0.56 -4.69 -6.86
C LEU A 102 -0.94 -4.84 -7.16
N HIS A 103 -1.55 -5.80 -6.48
CA HIS A 103 -2.99 -6.02 -6.47
C HIS A 103 -3.61 -5.40 -5.21
N ASP A 104 -4.61 -4.53 -5.37
CA ASP A 104 -5.40 -4.01 -4.25
C ASP A 104 -6.36 -5.08 -3.71
N CYS A 105 -6.07 -5.59 -2.52
CA CYS A 105 -6.86 -6.64 -1.85
C CYS A 105 -8.20 -6.13 -1.32
N ASN A 106 -8.39 -4.82 -1.18
CA ASN A 106 -9.68 -4.25 -0.78
C ASN A 106 -10.66 -4.20 -1.95
N SER A 107 -10.15 -4.26 -3.18
CA SER A 107 -10.97 -4.19 -4.38
C SER A 107 -11.46 -5.58 -4.78
N ASN A 108 -12.74 -5.87 -4.54
CA ASN A 108 -13.40 -7.05 -5.09
C ASN A 108 -14.47 -6.64 -6.12
N TYR A 109 -14.01 -6.21 -7.30
CA TYR A 109 -14.86 -5.77 -8.41
C TYR A 109 -15.84 -6.83 -8.94
N SER A 110 -15.71 -8.09 -8.48
CA SER A 110 -16.61 -9.18 -8.87
C SER A 110 -17.88 -9.28 -8.02
N ASN A 111 -17.93 -8.63 -6.86
CA ASN A 111 -19.11 -8.66 -5.99
C ASN A 111 -19.83 -7.30 -6.00
N PRO A 112 -20.97 -7.17 -6.69
CA PRO A 112 -21.76 -5.93 -6.72
C PRO A 112 -22.41 -5.60 -5.36
N PHE A 113 -22.38 -6.55 -4.41
CA PHE A 113 -22.88 -6.40 -3.05
C PHE A 113 -21.77 -6.28 -2.02
N PHE A 114 -20.51 -6.06 -2.43
CA PHE A 114 -19.46 -5.78 -1.46
C PHE A 114 -19.80 -4.44 -0.79
N GLU A 115 -20.40 -4.54 0.39
CA GLU A 115 -20.55 -3.42 1.29
C GLU A 115 -19.15 -2.86 1.49
N MET A 116 -18.97 -1.65 0.97
CA MET A 116 -17.87 -0.75 1.30
C MET A 116 -17.53 -0.99 2.76
N LEU A 117 -16.27 -1.33 3.08
CA LEU A 117 -15.78 -1.30 4.45
C LEU A 117 -15.22 0.10 4.69
N PRO A 118 -16.04 1.10 5.08
CA PRO A 118 -15.52 2.40 5.40
C PRO A 118 -14.68 2.30 6.66
N ILE A 119 -13.40 2.54 6.48
CA ILE A 119 -12.41 2.47 7.55
C ILE A 119 -12.29 3.81 8.28
N PHE A 120 -12.87 4.88 7.69
CA PHE A 120 -12.97 6.20 8.29
C PHE A 120 -14.38 6.80 8.14
N ARG A 121 -14.93 7.31 9.25
CA ARG A 121 -16.20 8.04 9.28
C ARG A 121 -16.08 9.30 10.15
N ARG A 122 -16.46 10.46 9.60
CA ARG A 122 -16.61 11.72 10.34
C ARG A 122 -17.89 12.43 9.89
N GLY A 123 -18.93 12.35 10.70
CA GLY A 123 -20.26 12.85 10.34
C GLY A 123 -20.81 12.10 9.12
N GLN A 124 -21.12 12.85 8.05
CA GLN A 124 -21.57 12.29 6.77
C GLN A 124 -20.41 11.88 5.84
N VAL A 125 -19.17 12.25 6.18
CA VAL A 125 -18.00 11.88 5.37
C VAL A 125 -17.60 10.45 5.69
N ILE A 126 -17.60 9.62 4.66
CA ILE A 126 -17.22 8.21 4.70
C ILE A 126 -16.06 8.03 3.71
N LYS A 127 -14.95 7.43 4.16
CA LYS A 127 -13.77 7.20 3.32
C LYS A 127 -13.11 5.86 3.61
N THR A 128 -12.45 5.33 2.60
CA THR A 128 -11.47 4.25 2.71
C THR A 128 -10.09 4.86 2.66
N LEU A 129 -9.31 4.76 3.74
CA LEU A 129 -7.99 5.38 3.86
C LEU A 129 -6.88 4.38 4.17
N ASP A 130 -7.24 3.17 4.57
CA ASP A 130 -6.33 2.08 4.90
C ASP A 130 -6.42 1.02 3.80
N TYR A 131 -5.28 0.54 3.34
CA TYR A 131 -5.21 -0.38 2.21
C TYR A 131 -4.28 -1.53 2.51
N ILE A 132 -4.56 -2.66 1.87
CA ILE A 132 -3.68 -3.82 1.78
C ILE A 132 -3.50 -4.09 0.29
N MET A 133 -2.26 -4.03 -0.16
CA MET A 133 -1.86 -4.33 -1.52
C MET A 133 -0.82 -5.42 -1.52
N MET A 134 -0.87 -6.28 -2.54
CA MET A 134 -0.10 -7.51 -2.58
C MET A 134 0.64 -7.64 -3.92
N GLY A 135 1.92 -7.99 -3.89
CA GLY A 135 2.71 -8.30 -5.08
C GLY A 135 2.08 -9.41 -5.89
N HIS A 136 2.14 -9.32 -7.22
CA HIS A 136 1.40 -10.22 -8.12
C HIS A 136 1.70 -11.71 -7.87
N HIS A 137 2.95 -12.07 -7.55
CA HIS A 137 3.29 -13.47 -7.28
C HIS A 137 2.59 -14.03 -6.03
N LEU A 138 2.22 -13.20 -5.04
CA LEU A 138 1.48 -13.68 -3.88
C LEU A 138 -0.01 -13.89 -4.17
N LYS A 139 -0.57 -13.22 -5.18
CA LYS A 139 -1.97 -13.39 -5.58
C LYS A 139 -2.21 -14.75 -6.27
N ASP A 140 -1.22 -15.22 -7.02
CA ASP A 140 -1.32 -16.43 -7.85
C ASP A 140 -0.88 -17.71 -7.11
N LEU A 141 -0.54 -17.62 -5.82
CA LEU A 141 -0.29 -18.77 -4.92
C LEU A 141 -1.60 -19.33 -4.36
#